data_AF-A0A6L8FT27-F1
#
_entry.id   AF-A0A6L8FT27-F1
#
_cell.length_a   1.000
_cell.length_b   1.000
_cell.length_c   1.000
_cell.angle_alpha   90.00
_cell.angle_beta   90.00
_cell.angle_gamma   90.00
#
_symmetry.space_group_name_H-M   'P 1'
#
loop_
_entity.id
_entity.type
_entity.pdbx_description
1 polymer ?
#
loop_
_entity_poly.entity_id
_entity_poly.type
_entity_poly.pdbx_seq_one_letter_code
_entity_poly.pdbx_strand_id
1 'polypeptide(L)'
;MSDLASTVKQAQSGDIAAFTALVRRFQDMAMGYAHAILHDYHQAQDAAQEAFIEAHAGLSTLEHPLAFPNWLRRIVFKHCNRMTRGKDSVKIVSTEVALELVAGGKSSAEIVEEDEMSKLLHEALD
;
A
#
# COMPACT_ATOMS: atom_id res chain seq x y z
N MET A 1 15.19 30.44 0.09
CA MET A 1 14.25 29.36 0.46
C MET A 1 12.86 29.86 0.14
N SER A 2 12.12 29.24 -0.79
CA SER A 2 10.74 29.69 -1.05
C SER A 2 9.86 29.33 0.14
N ASP A 3 8.95 30.24 0.48
CA ASP A 3 7.92 29.99 1.46
C ASP A 3 6.98 28.88 0.95
N LEU A 4 6.77 27.84 1.78
CA LEU A 4 5.95 26.69 1.42
C LEU A 4 4.54 27.11 1.01
N ALA A 5 3.95 28.06 1.74
CA ALA A 5 2.59 28.50 1.45
C ALA A 5 2.51 29.19 0.08
N SER A 6 3.51 30.01 -0.26
CA SER A 6 3.60 30.64 -1.58
C SER A 6 3.71 29.62 -2.72
N THR A 7 4.55 28.58 -2.56
CA THR A 7 4.76 27.55 -3.58
C THR A 7 3.52 26.68 -3.79
N VAL A 8 2.82 26.32 -2.69
CA VAL A 8 1.56 25.59 -2.79
C VAL A 8 0.49 26.42 -3.49
N LYS A 9 0.35 27.71 -3.19
CA LYS A 9 -0.63 28.60 -3.87
C LYS A 9 -0.35 28.73 -5.37
N GLN A 10 0.92 28.84 -5.77
CA GLN A 10 1.30 28.86 -7.19
C GLN A 10 0.95 27.54 -7.88
N ALA A 11 1.27 26.41 -7.24
CA ALA A 11 0.92 25.10 -7.76
C ALA A 11 -0.61 24.90 -7.87
N GLN A 12 -1.40 25.41 -6.91
CA GLN A 12 -2.86 25.42 -6.96
C GLN A 12 -3.42 26.23 -8.15
N SER A 13 -2.71 27.26 -8.59
CA SER A 13 -3.08 28.05 -9.78
C SER A 13 -2.68 27.40 -11.11
N GLY A 14 -2.09 26.19 -11.08
CA GLY A 14 -1.67 25.46 -12.27
C GLY A 14 -0.19 25.65 -12.64
N ASP A 15 0.63 26.28 -11.79
CA ASP A 15 2.06 26.40 -12.03
C ASP A 15 2.78 25.05 -11.85
N ILE A 16 3.13 24.43 -12.98
CA ILE A 16 3.83 23.14 -13.04
C ILE A 16 5.22 23.23 -12.40
N ALA A 17 5.93 24.36 -12.52
CA ALA A 17 7.25 24.53 -11.92
C ALA A 17 7.15 24.60 -10.39
N ALA A 18 6.13 25.27 -9.87
CA ALA A 18 5.84 25.29 -8.44
C ALA A 18 5.50 23.89 -7.91
N PHE A 19 4.67 23.12 -8.62
CA PHE A 19 4.38 21.74 -8.24
C PHE A 19 5.65 20.86 -8.29
N THR A 20 6.48 21.01 -9.31
CA THR A 20 7.76 20.31 -9.44
C THR A 20 8.68 20.61 -8.25
N ALA A 21 8.69 21.86 -7.77
CA ALA A 21 9.45 22.24 -6.57
C ALA A 21 8.92 21.54 -5.30
N LEU A 22 7.59 21.37 -5.18
CA LEU A 22 7.00 20.58 -4.08
C LEU A 22 7.42 19.11 -4.17
N VAL A 23 7.34 18.49 -5.36
CA VAL A 23 7.76 17.10 -5.57
C VAL A 23 9.21 16.92 -5.12
N ARG A 24 10.14 17.73 -5.63
CA ARG A 24 11.56 17.67 -5.25
C ARG A 24 11.79 17.84 -3.76
N ARG A 25 11.00 18.68 -3.09
CA ARG A 25 11.12 18.94 -1.64
C ARG A 25 10.61 17.78 -0.79
N PHE A 26 9.61 17.03 -1.26
CA PHE A 26 8.91 16.03 -0.45
C PHE A 26 9.08 14.59 -0.94
N GLN A 27 9.78 14.35 -2.05
CA GLN A 27 9.99 13.01 -2.61
C GLN A 27 10.66 12.05 -1.63
N ASP A 28 11.72 12.49 -0.92
CA ASP A 28 12.45 11.64 0.01
C ASP A 28 11.59 11.28 1.24
N MET A 29 10.77 12.23 1.70
CA MET A 29 9.81 12.02 2.78
C MET A 29 8.73 11.02 2.36
N ALA A 30 8.15 11.19 1.18
CA ALA A 30 7.12 10.29 0.66
C ALA A 30 7.68 8.87 0.47
N MET A 31 8.88 8.77 -0.11
CA MET A 31 9.57 7.50 -0.33
C MET A 31 9.91 6.81 0.98
N GLY A 32 10.54 7.52 1.93
CA GLY A 32 10.89 6.96 3.24
C GLY A 32 9.66 6.53 4.04
N TYR A 33 8.59 7.33 3.99
CA TYR A 33 7.34 6.99 4.67
C TYR A 33 6.64 5.77 4.04
N ALA A 34 6.58 5.68 2.72
CA ALA A 34 6.03 4.52 2.03
C ALA A 34 6.86 3.25 2.29
N HIS A 35 8.19 3.37 2.26
CA HIS A 35 9.09 2.24 2.52
C HIS A 35 8.98 1.73 3.96
N ALA A 36 8.78 2.61 4.94
CA ALA A 36 8.54 2.23 6.34
C ALA A 36 7.24 1.42 6.53
N ILE A 37 6.28 1.52 5.60
CA ILE A 37 5.00 0.78 5.64
C ILE A 37 5.08 -0.51 4.82
N LEU A 38 5.66 -0.43 3.62
CA LEU A 38 5.62 -1.51 2.63
C LEU A 38 6.80 -2.48 2.72
N HIS A 39 7.92 -2.05 3.30
CA HIS A 39 9.18 -2.80 3.39
C HIS A 39 9.72 -3.30 2.04
N ASP A 40 9.25 -2.72 0.93
CA ASP A 40 9.68 -3.02 -0.43
C ASP A 40 9.98 -1.70 -1.14
N TYR A 41 11.14 -1.63 -1.79
CA TYR A 41 11.58 -0.40 -2.45
C TYR A 41 10.72 -0.07 -3.68
N HIS A 42 10.40 -1.05 -4.51
CA HIS A 42 9.62 -0.83 -5.74
C HIS A 42 8.18 -0.46 -5.40
N GLN A 43 7.55 -1.17 -4.46
CA GLN A 43 6.19 -0.83 -4.02
C GLN A 43 6.14 0.56 -3.37
N ALA A 44 7.17 0.95 -2.60
CA ALA A 44 7.26 2.28 -2.02
C ALA A 44 7.39 3.37 -3.08
N GLN A 45 8.22 3.14 -4.10
CA GLN A 45 8.39 4.05 -5.22
C GLN A 45 7.08 4.24 -5.99
N ASP A 46 6.35 3.17 -6.25
CA ASP A 46 5.06 3.22 -6.93
C ASP A 46 4.00 3.96 -6.09
N ALA A 47 3.90 3.66 -4.79
CA ALA A 47 2.99 4.35 -3.90
C ALA A 47 3.27 5.86 -3.80
N ALA A 48 4.55 6.25 -3.76
CA ALA A 48 4.95 7.66 -3.74
C ALA A 48 4.59 8.36 -5.06
N GLN A 49 4.86 7.73 -6.21
CA GLN A 49 4.50 8.27 -7.52
C GLN A 49 3.00 8.50 -7.65
N GLU A 50 2.20 7.48 -7.36
CA GLU A 50 0.74 7.61 -7.41
C GLU A 50 0.22 8.69 -6.45
N ALA A 51 0.82 8.78 -5.26
CA ALA A 51 0.45 9.81 -4.30
C ALA A 51 0.72 11.22 -4.82
N PHE A 52 1.81 11.45 -5.56
CA PHE A 52 2.06 12.74 -6.20
C PHE A 52 1.12 13.02 -7.37
N ILE A 53 0.74 12.01 -8.15
CA ILE A 53 -0.27 12.16 -9.22
C ILE A 53 -1.61 12.58 -8.62
N GLU A 54 -2.04 11.89 -7.56
CA GLU A 54 -3.27 12.24 -6.84
C GLU A 54 -3.16 13.62 -6.17
N ALA A 55 -2.02 13.91 -5.54
CA ALA A 55 -1.79 15.20 -4.92
C ALA A 55 -1.87 16.33 -5.95
N HIS A 56 -1.35 16.14 -7.17
CA HIS A 56 -1.48 17.13 -8.24
C HIS A 56 -2.96 17.38 -8.60
N ALA A 57 -3.74 16.31 -8.78
CA ALA A 57 -5.16 16.39 -9.13
C ALA A 57 -6.02 17.02 -8.01
N GLY A 58 -5.67 16.75 -6.75
CA GLY A 58 -6.41 17.21 -5.57
C GLY A 58 -5.91 18.52 -4.96
N LEU A 59 -4.79 19.09 -5.42
CA LEU A 59 -4.10 20.18 -4.73
C LEU A 59 -4.98 21.42 -4.53
N SER A 60 -5.86 21.71 -5.49
CA SER A 60 -6.81 22.83 -5.45
C SER A 60 -7.79 22.75 -4.28
N THR A 61 -8.02 21.56 -3.72
CA THR A 61 -8.92 21.34 -2.57
C THR A 61 -8.26 21.62 -1.22
N LEU A 62 -6.94 21.83 -1.19
CA LEU A 62 -6.20 22.09 0.05
C LEU A 62 -6.40 23.53 0.52
N GLU A 63 -7.27 23.75 1.51
CA GLU A 63 -7.59 25.09 2.04
C GLU A 63 -6.42 25.76 2.76
N HIS A 64 -5.55 24.97 3.40
CA HIS A 64 -4.43 25.46 4.20
C HIS A 64 -3.10 25.05 3.57
N PRO A 65 -2.40 25.95 2.86
CA PRO A 65 -1.15 25.64 2.17
C PRO A 65 -0.06 25.01 3.06
N LEU A 66 0.02 25.45 4.33
CA LEU A 66 0.99 24.92 5.30
C LEU A 66 0.67 23.48 5.74
N ALA A 67 -0.56 23.00 5.52
CA ALA A 67 -0.94 21.62 5.82
C ALA A 67 -0.47 20.61 4.75
N PHE A 68 0.11 21.08 3.64
CA PHE A 68 0.58 20.24 2.54
C PHE A 68 1.39 19.00 2.97
N PRO A 69 2.36 19.08 3.90
CA PRO A 69 3.15 17.90 4.28
C PRO A 69 2.28 16.79 4.92
N ASN A 70 1.39 17.17 5.84
CA ASN A 70 0.50 16.22 6.50
C ASN A 70 -0.57 15.69 5.54
N TRP A 71 -1.08 16.55 4.66
CA TRP A 71 -2.03 16.17 3.63
C TRP A 71 -1.43 15.16 2.64
N LEU A 72 -0.23 15.43 2.11
CA LEU A 72 0.52 14.52 1.24
C LEU A 72 0.78 13.18 1.94
N ARG A 73 1.19 13.21 3.21
CA ARG A 73 1.44 11.99 4.00
C ARG A 73 0.18 11.11 4.11
N ARG A 74 -1.02 11.70 4.20
CA ARG A 74 -2.29 10.95 4.19
C ARG A 74 -2.56 10.29 2.83
N ILE A 75 -2.25 10.98 1.74
CA ILE A 75 -2.36 10.40 0.39
C ILE A 75 -1.39 9.23 0.24
N VAL A 76 -0.11 9.41 0.60
CA VAL A 76 0.89 8.33 0.58
C VAL A 76 0.43 7.12 1.39
N PHE A 77 -0.06 7.34 2.61
CA PHE A 77 -0.60 6.27 3.45
C PHE A 77 -1.76 5.54 2.78
N LYS A 78 -2.66 6.28 2.10
CA LYS A 78 -3.79 5.68 1.38
C LYS A 78 -3.32 4.72 0.29
N HIS A 79 -2.31 5.10 -0.50
CA HIS A 79 -1.75 4.21 -1.52
C HIS A 79 -1.06 2.99 -0.91
N CYS A 80 -0.26 3.18 0.14
CA CYS A 80 0.37 2.07 0.86
C CYS A 80 -0.67 1.10 1.43
N ASN A 81 -1.71 1.63 2.09
CA ASN A 81 -2.80 0.84 2.65
C ASN A 81 -3.61 0.09 1.59
N ARG A 82 -3.77 0.65 0.39
CA ARG A 82 -4.39 -0.04 -0.74
C ARG A 82 -3.56 -1.25 -1.18
N MET A 83 -2.24 -1.10 -1.23
CA MET A 83 -1.31 -2.19 -1.61
C MET A 83 -1.22 -3.28 -0.54
N THR A 84 -1.27 -2.93 0.75
CA THR A 84 -1.31 -3.92 1.83
C THR A 84 -2.66 -4.64 1.88
N ARG A 85 -3.77 -3.92 1.66
CA ARG A 85 -5.10 -4.53 1.53
C ARG A 85 -5.24 -5.44 0.33
N GLY A 86 -4.46 -5.24 -0.74
CA GLY A 86 -4.37 -6.17 -1.88
C GLY A 86 -3.64 -7.48 -1.55
N LYS A 87 -2.84 -7.51 -0.48
CA LYS A 87 -2.25 -8.75 0.06
C LYS A 87 -3.26 -9.52 0.93
N ASP A 88 -4.16 -8.80 1.61
CA ASP A 88 -5.24 -9.37 2.44
C ASP A 88 -6.56 -9.55 1.68
N SER A 89 -6.68 -9.07 0.44
CA SER A 89 -7.88 -9.22 -0.36
C SER A 89 -8.00 -10.67 -0.79
N VAL A 90 -8.76 -11.42 0.02
CA VAL A 90 -9.47 -12.65 -0.29
C VAL A 90 -8.65 -13.57 -1.20
N LYS A 91 -7.99 -14.58 -0.63
CA LYS A 91 -7.67 -15.78 -1.41
C LYS A 91 -8.95 -16.14 -2.18
N ILE A 92 -8.96 -15.93 -3.48
CA ILE A 92 -10.00 -16.48 -4.35
C ILE A 92 -9.69 -17.97 -4.36
N VAL A 93 -10.21 -18.62 -3.33
CA VAL A 93 -10.27 -20.06 -3.24
C VAL A 93 -11.18 -20.47 -4.38
N SER A 94 -10.72 -21.37 -5.25
CA SER A 94 -11.57 -21.92 -6.31
C SER A 94 -12.89 -22.36 -5.70
N THR A 95 -14.00 -22.20 -6.42
CA THR A 95 -15.32 -22.65 -5.97
C THR A 95 -15.31 -24.11 -5.53
N GLU A 96 -14.41 -24.91 -6.12
CA GLU A 96 -14.09 -26.29 -5.76
C GLU A 96 -13.65 -26.41 -4.29
N VAL A 97 -12.61 -25.66 -3.92
CA VAL A 97 -11.99 -25.68 -2.59
C VAL A 97 -12.89 -24.99 -1.55
N ALA A 98 -13.69 -23.99 -1.97
CA ALA A 98 -14.69 -23.37 -1.11
C ALA A 98 -15.85 -24.35 -0.81
N LEU A 99 -16.22 -25.20 -1.78
CA LEU A 99 -17.21 -26.26 -1.58
C LEU A 99 -16.71 -27.33 -0.61
N GLU A 100 -15.44 -27.73 -0.71
CA GLU A 100 -14.85 -28.73 0.19
C GLU A 100 -14.84 -28.26 1.65
N LEU A 101 -14.48 -27.00 1.89
CA LEU A 101 -14.49 -26.39 3.23
C LEU A 101 -15.91 -26.29 3.84
N VAL A 102 -16.94 -26.11 3.01
CA VAL A 102 -18.34 -25.98 3.44
C VAL A 102 -19.03 -27.35 3.54
N ALA A 103 -18.68 -28.29 2.68
CA ALA A 103 -19.32 -29.60 2.58
C ALA A 103 -18.72 -30.67 3.52
N GLY A 104 -17.51 -30.47 4.02
CA GLY A 104 -16.85 -31.41 4.92
C GLY A 104 -15.76 -30.74 5.73
N GLY A 105 -16.16 -30.07 6.82
CA GLY A 105 -15.22 -29.51 7.77
C GLY A 105 -14.35 -30.62 8.37
N LYS A 106 -13.12 -30.74 7.88
CA LYS A 106 -12.02 -31.15 8.76
C LYS A 106 -11.49 -29.89 9.44
N SER A 107 -11.44 -29.91 10.77
CA SER A 107 -10.83 -28.83 11.53
C SER A 107 -9.36 -28.65 11.12
N SER A 108 -8.80 -27.46 11.29
CA SER A 108 -7.36 -27.22 11.08
C SER A 108 -6.47 -28.21 11.86
N ALA A 109 -6.99 -28.86 12.90
CA ALA A 109 -6.31 -29.93 13.64
C ALA A 109 -6.25 -31.26 12.86
N GLU A 110 -7.31 -31.65 12.15
CA GLU A 110 -7.39 -32.93 11.44
C GLU A 110 -6.52 -32.94 10.18
N ILE A 111 -6.32 -31.78 9.54
CA ILE A 111 -5.43 -31.63 8.38
C ILE A 111 -3.95 -31.82 8.80
N VAL A 112 -3.58 -31.37 10.00
CA VAL A 112 -2.22 -31.51 10.54
C VAL A 112 -1.95 -32.96 10.97
N GLU A 113 -2.92 -33.62 11.60
CA GLU A 113 -2.78 -35.03 12.00
C GLU A 113 -2.64 -35.98 10.82
N GLU A 114 -3.34 -35.72 9.71
CA GLU A 114 -3.28 -36.57 8.52
C GLU A 114 -1.95 -36.43 7.76
N ASP A 115 -1.33 -35.24 7.78
CA ASP A 115 0.00 -35.00 7.21
C ASP A 115 1.11 -35.68 8.04
N GLU A 116 0.98 -35.68 9.38
CA GLU A 116 1.88 -36.42 10.27
C GLU A 116 1.74 -37.94 10.10
N MET A 117 0.50 -38.44 10.02
CA MET A 117 0.21 -39.87 9.79
C MET A 117 0.77 -40.35 8.45
N SER A 118 0.66 -39.54 7.40
CA SER A 118 1.18 -39.85 6.07
C SER A 118 2.71 -39.90 6.04
N LYS A 119 3.38 -39.00 6.77
CA LYS A 119 4.84 -39.02 6.95
C LYS A 119 5.35 -40.26 7.65
N LEU A 120 4.69 -40.66 8.75
CA LEU A 120 5.07 -41.86 9.51
C LEU A 120 4.91 -43.15 8.69
N LEU A 121 3.92 -43.22 7.81
CA LEU A 121 3.77 -44.35 6.90
C LEU A 121 4.85 -44.41 5.82
N HIS A 122 5.26 -43.25 5.29
CA HIS A 122 6.37 -43.19 4.33
C HIS A 122 7.70 -43.60 4.98
N GLU A 123 7.93 -43.17 6.22
CA GLU A 123 9.15 -43.47 6.97
C GLU A 123 9.22 -44.94 7.44
N ALA A 124 8.08 -45.64 7.55
CA ALA A 124 8.03 -47.05 7.93
C ALA A 124 8.05 -48.03 6.72
N LEU A 125 7.95 -47.51 5.49
CA LEU A 125 7.99 -48.29 4.25
C LEU A 125 9.33 -48.19 3.49
N ASP A 126 10.27 -47.37 3.99
CA ASP A 126 11.71 -47.42 3.70
C ASP A 126 12.47 -48.22 4.77
#